data_AF-A0A2W2AJ71-F1
#
_entry.id   AF-A0A2W2AJ71-F1
#
_cell.length_a   1.000
_cell.length_b   1.000
_cell.length_c   1.000
_cell.angle_alpha   90.00
_cell.angle_beta   90.00
_cell.angle_gamma   90.00
#
_symmetry.space_group_name_H-M   'P 1'
#
loop_
_entity.id
_entity.type
_entity.pdbx_description
1 polymer ?
#
loop_
_entity_poly.entity_id
_entity_poly.type
_entity_poly.pdbx_seq_one_letter_code
_entity_poly.pdbx_strand_id
1 'polypeptide(L)'
;MMTDTSAATRVRSRTLTFRTVRPDDPAAAPMLADLEREYDDRYGDDLGEPASVEIHRYPPEQFTAPLGTFVLLYEGGQLVAGGAFKPYDEQTVELKRIWTAPSERGRGLAAEVVRELESEARGRGYSRVYLTTGPRQPEAVRLYRRLGYTPLYDLTLPAEEVGIHPFEKALTPAAPAAPAAQTGTGASTVAAARDRPVVPLRHPLRWVTAALVLVVLLNLAQTLFTNPSWEWPRVGKWLFSPAILAGLQLTLVATALSAVISFAAGVLLAIARLSRNPVLSSLAWGYVWLFRSVPLILVLVFLYNLGNLYPSVGIGIPFGPQFSVPTANLLSDLAIGVTALSLSEIAYASEIVRAGVLAVDHGQREAAQALGLPRHRQFLRIVLPQALRSIVPAFVNQVVGLLKASSLLFYVSLLDLFGVVQNLSSTYPTDIIPLLVVATIWYLVLTSAVSVVQYHVERWTARGTVRVLPPTPLQRVWSAVRRHRPEVRTSAAVTTTDDNDGKAI
;
A
#
# COMPACT_ATOMS: atom_id res chain seq x y z
N MET A 1 52.40 -41.75 31.12
CA MET A 1 52.51 -42.42 29.81
C MET A 1 51.10 -42.87 29.45
N MET A 2 50.22 -42.07 28.85
CA MET A 2 50.24 -41.34 27.55
C MET A 2 50.11 -42.29 26.34
N THR A 3 48.87 -42.48 25.88
CA THR A 3 48.41 -42.86 24.52
C THR A 3 46.90 -42.56 24.49
N ASP A 4 46.48 -41.33 24.24
CA ASP A 4 46.14 -40.76 22.93
C ASP A 4 45.36 -41.71 22.00
N THR A 5 44.06 -41.44 21.86
CA THR A 5 43.25 -41.94 20.72
C THR A 5 42.33 -40.79 20.31
N SER A 6 42.93 -39.87 19.56
CA SER A 6 42.35 -39.05 18.49
C SER A 6 40.86 -39.31 18.21
N ALA A 7 40.03 -38.37 18.65
CA ALA A 7 38.68 -38.17 18.12
C ALA A 7 38.81 -37.64 16.68
N ALA A 8 38.72 -38.54 15.71
CA ALA A 8 38.68 -38.18 14.29
C ALA A 8 37.41 -37.37 14.00
N THR A 9 37.57 -36.06 13.85
CA THR A 9 36.60 -35.15 13.24
C THR A 9 36.29 -35.64 11.82
N ARG A 10 35.19 -36.38 11.63
CA ARG A 10 34.59 -36.58 10.31
C ARG A 10 33.99 -35.25 9.85
N VAL A 11 34.77 -34.46 9.14
CA VAL A 11 34.23 -33.46 8.23
C VAL A 11 33.56 -34.22 7.08
N ARG A 12 32.26 -34.50 7.20
CA ARG A 12 31.45 -34.91 6.05
C ARG A 12 31.35 -33.69 5.13
N SER A 13 32.18 -33.64 4.08
CA SER A 13 31.94 -32.76 2.94
C SER A 13 30.58 -33.14 2.33
N ARG A 14 29.55 -32.33 2.60
CA ARG A 14 28.24 -32.51 1.98
C ARG A 14 28.30 -31.92 0.57
N THR A 15 28.22 -32.78 -0.45
CA THR A 15 28.28 -32.35 -1.85
C THR A 15 26.99 -31.64 -2.22
N LEU A 16 27.11 -30.41 -2.73
CA LEU A 16 26.03 -29.65 -3.35
C LEU A 16 25.86 -30.10 -4.80
N THR A 17 24.62 -30.34 -5.24
CA THR A 17 24.32 -30.79 -6.61
C THR A 17 23.20 -29.95 -7.21
N PHE A 18 23.45 -29.32 -8.34
CA PHE A 18 22.41 -28.63 -9.12
C PHE A 18 21.66 -29.61 -10.02
N ARG A 19 20.35 -29.42 -10.13
CA ARG A 19 19.50 -30.12 -11.09
C ARG A 19 18.62 -29.13 -11.81
N THR A 20 18.74 -29.08 -13.13
CA THR A 20 17.83 -28.32 -13.99
C THR A 20 16.54 -29.13 -14.16
N VAL A 21 15.40 -28.51 -13.86
CA VAL A 21 14.07 -29.10 -14.00
C VAL A 21 13.16 -28.15 -14.77
N ARG A 22 11.97 -28.60 -15.17
CA ARG A 22 10.93 -27.67 -15.61
C ARG A 22 10.20 -27.10 -14.38
N PRO A 23 9.61 -25.88 -14.45
CA PRO A 23 8.85 -25.33 -13.32
C PRO A 23 7.64 -26.17 -12.90
N ASP A 24 7.08 -26.96 -13.82
CA ASP A 24 5.95 -27.88 -13.61
C ASP A 24 6.39 -29.28 -13.11
N ASP A 25 7.68 -29.51 -12.92
CA ASP A 25 8.21 -30.75 -12.36
C ASP A 25 7.78 -30.90 -10.88
N PRO A 26 7.26 -32.07 -10.45
CA PRO A 26 6.91 -32.31 -9.05
C PRO A 26 8.02 -31.99 -8.04
N ALA A 27 9.28 -32.05 -8.46
CA ALA A 27 10.41 -31.69 -7.61
C ALA A 27 10.55 -30.18 -7.33
N ALA A 28 9.97 -29.31 -8.15
CA ALA A 28 9.97 -27.86 -7.95
C ALA A 28 8.85 -27.42 -7.00
N ALA A 29 7.80 -28.23 -6.83
CA ALA A 29 6.62 -27.90 -6.04
C ALA A 29 6.92 -27.49 -4.58
N PRO A 30 7.83 -28.15 -3.82
CA PRO A 30 8.13 -27.74 -2.45
C PRO A 30 8.73 -26.33 -2.36
N MET A 31 9.61 -25.96 -3.30
CA MET A 31 10.20 -24.63 -3.37
C MET A 31 9.16 -23.58 -3.75
N LEU A 32 8.34 -23.85 -4.76
CA LEU A 32 7.32 -22.90 -5.23
C LEU A 32 6.28 -22.62 -4.14
N ALA A 33 5.79 -23.67 -3.48
CA ALA A 33 4.83 -23.53 -2.37
C ALA A 33 5.41 -22.77 -1.17
N ASP A 34 6.71 -22.93 -0.89
CA ASP A 34 7.38 -22.18 0.19
C ASP A 34 7.65 -20.72 -0.18
N LEU A 35 8.01 -20.47 -1.45
CA LEU A 35 8.18 -19.13 -1.99
C LEU A 35 6.85 -18.34 -2.00
N GLU A 36 5.73 -18.98 -2.34
CA GLU A 36 4.38 -18.41 -2.25
C GLU A 36 4.05 -17.97 -0.84
N ARG A 37 4.20 -18.87 0.14
CA ARG A 37 3.97 -18.56 1.56
C ARG A 37 4.83 -17.38 2.03
N GLU A 38 6.10 -17.36 1.66
CA GLU A 38 7.00 -16.27 2.06
C GLU A 38 6.59 -14.92 1.45
N TYR A 39 6.06 -14.91 0.23
CA TYR A 39 5.57 -13.70 -0.40
C TYR A 39 4.27 -13.21 0.25
N ASP A 40 3.34 -14.13 0.52
CA ASP A 40 2.09 -13.82 1.24
C ASP A 40 2.37 -13.29 2.66
N ASP A 41 3.29 -13.91 3.41
CA ASP A 41 3.66 -13.47 4.76
C ASP A 41 4.32 -12.08 4.77
N ARG A 42 5.11 -11.75 3.73
CA ARG A 42 5.86 -10.49 3.66
C ARG A 42 5.06 -9.33 3.09
N TYR A 43 4.20 -9.59 2.11
CA TYR A 43 3.51 -8.54 1.35
C TYR A 43 1.99 -8.57 1.52
N GLY A 44 1.39 -9.68 1.96
CA GLY A 44 -0.06 -9.80 2.06
C GLY A 44 -0.76 -9.36 0.78
N ASP A 45 -1.75 -8.47 0.90
CA ASP A 45 -2.47 -7.88 -0.24
C ASP A 45 -1.83 -6.57 -0.77
N ASP A 46 -0.68 -6.13 -0.22
CA ASP A 46 -0.07 -4.82 -0.52
C ASP A 46 0.36 -4.68 -2.00
N LEU A 47 0.58 -5.79 -2.71
CA LEU A 47 0.96 -5.81 -4.14
C LEU A 47 -0.25 -5.83 -5.10
N GLY A 48 -1.49 -5.84 -4.58
CA GLY A 48 -2.72 -5.80 -5.37
C GLY A 48 -3.10 -7.11 -6.08
N GLU A 49 -2.25 -8.14 -6.03
CA GLU A 49 -2.49 -9.50 -6.51
C GLU A 49 -1.88 -10.52 -5.53
N PRO A 50 -2.49 -11.70 -5.31
CA PRO A 50 -1.92 -12.76 -4.47
C PRO A 50 -0.54 -13.22 -4.96
N ALA A 51 0.34 -13.71 -4.07
CA ALA A 51 1.67 -14.17 -4.44
C ALA A 51 1.68 -15.27 -5.51
N SER A 52 0.66 -16.13 -5.51
CA SER A 52 0.45 -17.16 -6.52
C SER A 52 0.30 -16.58 -7.94
N VAL A 53 -0.33 -15.41 -8.07
CA VAL A 53 -0.48 -14.72 -9.37
C VAL A 53 0.88 -14.21 -9.85
N GLU A 54 1.74 -13.69 -8.97
CA GLU A 54 3.09 -13.26 -9.35
C GLU A 54 3.97 -14.45 -9.76
N ILE A 55 3.94 -15.54 -8.99
CA ILE A 55 4.79 -16.72 -9.19
C ILE A 55 4.40 -17.48 -10.46
N HIS A 56 3.09 -17.53 -10.78
CA HIS A 56 2.54 -18.18 -11.98
C HIS A 56 2.26 -17.22 -13.16
N ARG A 57 2.63 -15.93 -13.05
CA ARG A 57 2.40 -14.91 -14.09
C ARG A 57 2.93 -15.31 -15.47
N TYR A 58 4.04 -16.03 -15.50
CA TYR A 58 4.76 -16.39 -16.73
C TYR A 58 4.69 -17.90 -16.98
N PRO A 59 4.46 -18.31 -18.24
CA PRO A 59 4.31 -19.71 -18.57
C PRO A 59 5.63 -20.47 -18.37
N PRO A 60 5.60 -21.76 -17.94
CA PRO A 60 6.79 -22.55 -17.61
C PRO A 60 7.85 -22.58 -18.73
N GLU A 61 7.42 -22.50 -19.99
CA GLU A 61 8.26 -22.54 -21.19
C GLU A 61 9.34 -21.45 -21.17
N GLN A 62 9.03 -20.29 -20.59
CA GLN A 62 9.99 -19.17 -20.49
C GLN A 62 11.17 -19.44 -19.54
N PHE A 63 11.05 -20.45 -18.67
CA PHE A 63 12.10 -20.85 -17.72
C PHE A 63 12.74 -22.19 -18.11
N THR A 64 12.53 -22.65 -19.34
CA THR A 64 13.07 -23.91 -19.85
C THR A 64 13.98 -23.69 -21.04
N ALA A 65 14.90 -24.63 -21.28
CA ALA A 65 15.77 -24.57 -22.44
C ALA A 65 14.96 -24.51 -23.75
N PRO A 66 15.44 -23.80 -24.79
CA PRO A 66 16.78 -23.19 -24.91
C PRO A 66 16.91 -21.79 -24.27
N LEU A 67 15.79 -21.12 -23.98
CA LEU A 67 15.77 -19.70 -23.66
C LEU A 67 15.85 -19.36 -22.17
N GLY A 68 15.34 -20.22 -21.28
CA GLY A 68 15.32 -20.02 -19.83
C GLY A 68 15.92 -21.20 -19.07
N THR A 69 16.12 -21.04 -17.78
CA THR A 69 16.53 -22.16 -16.92
C THR A 69 15.81 -22.11 -15.58
N PHE A 70 15.64 -23.27 -14.97
CA PHE A 70 15.11 -23.41 -13.63
C PHE A 70 15.95 -24.48 -12.92
N VAL A 71 16.67 -24.08 -11.87
CA VAL A 71 17.63 -24.92 -11.16
C VAL A 71 17.22 -25.14 -9.71
N LEU A 72 17.40 -26.37 -9.26
CA LEU A 72 17.22 -26.79 -7.88
C LEU A 72 18.58 -27.22 -7.32
N LEU A 73 18.92 -26.75 -6.12
CA LEU A 73 20.15 -27.09 -5.41
C LEU A 73 19.85 -28.11 -4.32
N TYR A 74 20.50 -29.27 -4.40
CA TYR A 74 20.37 -30.36 -3.44
C TYR A 74 21.63 -30.50 -2.59
N GLU A 75 21.45 -30.77 -1.30
CA GLU A 75 22.52 -31.21 -0.38
C GLU A 75 22.12 -32.53 0.26
N GLY A 76 22.88 -33.61 0.01
CA GLY A 76 22.57 -34.93 0.57
C GLY A 76 21.17 -35.46 0.20
N GLY A 77 20.67 -35.11 -0.99
CA GLY A 77 19.34 -35.48 -1.48
C GLY A 77 18.19 -34.58 -1.00
N GLN A 78 18.44 -33.60 -0.12
CA GLN A 78 17.44 -32.62 0.29
C GLN A 78 17.52 -31.34 -0.53
N LEU A 79 16.37 -30.78 -0.90
CA LEU A 79 16.28 -29.51 -1.60
C LEU A 79 16.57 -28.36 -0.63
N VAL A 80 17.63 -27.59 -0.90
CA VAL A 80 18.12 -26.54 0.01
C VAL A 80 18.03 -25.12 -0.55
N ALA A 81 18.07 -24.97 -1.88
CA ALA A 81 17.89 -23.68 -2.55
C ALA A 81 17.45 -23.87 -4.01
N GLY A 82 17.08 -22.79 -4.69
CA GLY A 82 16.77 -22.84 -6.11
C GLY A 82 16.58 -21.45 -6.71
N GLY A 83 16.46 -21.42 -8.03
CA GLY A 83 16.31 -20.18 -8.77
C GLY A 83 16.04 -20.41 -10.25
N ALA A 84 15.66 -19.36 -10.96
CA ALA A 84 15.37 -19.43 -12.37
C ALA A 84 15.82 -18.17 -13.10
N PHE A 85 15.92 -18.25 -14.41
CA PHE A 85 15.89 -17.06 -15.26
C PHE A 85 15.00 -17.28 -16.47
N LYS A 86 14.48 -16.17 -16.99
CA LYS A 86 13.82 -16.11 -18.30
C LYS A 86 14.52 -15.06 -19.18
N PRO A 87 14.35 -15.09 -20.51
CA PRO A 87 14.76 -13.98 -21.36
C PRO A 87 14.08 -12.67 -20.93
N TYR A 88 14.84 -11.58 -21.00
CA TYR A 88 14.35 -10.21 -20.89
C TYR A 88 14.41 -9.52 -22.25
N ASP A 89 15.57 -9.58 -22.90
CA ASP A 89 15.82 -9.17 -24.28
C ASP A 89 16.87 -10.08 -24.93
N GLU A 90 17.39 -9.71 -26.10
CA GLU A 90 18.37 -10.51 -26.86
C GLU A 90 19.69 -10.75 -26.13
N GLN A 91 20.05 -9.88 -25.17
CA GLN A 91 21.33 -9.91 -24.45
C GLN A 91 21.16 -10.10 -22.95
N THR A 92 19.95 -9.92 -22.44
CA THR A 92 19.65 -9.84 -21.01
C THR A 92 18.74 -10.97 -20.57
N VAL A 93 19.12 -11.66 -19.48
CA VAL A 93 18.21 -12.54 -18.74
C VAL A 93 17.64 -11.82 -17.52
N GLU A 94 16.43 -12.16 -17.13
CA GLU A 94 15.84 -11.75 -15.86
C GLU A 94 15.90 -12.90 -14.86
N LEU A 95 16.66 -12.75 -13.77
CA LEU A 95 16.63 -13.72 -12.68
C LEU A 95 15.32 -13.60 -11.91
N LYS A 96 14.72 -14.76 -11.62
CA LYS A 96 13.47 -14.87 -10.87
C LYS A 96 13.53 -16.05 -9.91
N ARG A 97 12.64 -16.02 -8.92
CA ARG A 97 12.40 -17.14 -7.99
C ARG A 97 13.64 -17.57 -7.22
N ILE A 98 14.53 -16.64 -6.87
CA ILE A 98 15.68 -16.94 -6.03
C ILE A 98 15.17 -17.28 -4.63
N TRP A 99 15.39 -18.51 -4.19
CA TRP A 99 14.89 -19.03 -2.92
C TRP A 99 15.95 -19.86 -2.20
N THR A 100 15.88 -19.85 -0.87
CA THR A 100 16.68 -20.71 0.00
C THR A 100 15.80 -21.16 1.16
N ALA A 101 15.80 -22.47 1.40
CA ALA A 101 15.03 -23.08 2.47
C ALA A 101 15.25 -22.33 3.80
N PRO A 102 14.20 -22.00 4.57
CA PRO A 102 14.33 -21.21 5.80
C PRO A 102 15.36 -21.76 6.79
N SER A 103 15.44 -23.09 6.95
CA SER A 103 16.42 -23.76 7.82
C SER A 103 17.86 -23.65 7.34
N GLU A 104 18.07 -23.32 6.06
CA GLU A 104 19.37 -23.33 5.39
C GLU A 104 19.91 -21.92 5.08
N ARG A 105 19.21 -20.87 5.55
CA ARG A 105 19.62 -19.47 5.36
C ARG A 105 20.90 -19.14 6.10
N GLY A 106 21.62 -18.13 5.61
CA GLY A 106 22.92 -17.71 6.18
C GLY A 106 24.11 -18.58 5.75
N ARG A 107 23.88 -19.70 5.03
CA ARG A 107 24.92 -20.61 4.54
C ARG A 107 25.55 -20.22 3.19
N GLY A 108 25.11 -19.12 2.59
CA GLY A 108 25.60 -18.65 1.29
C GLY A 108 24.99 -19.33 0.06
N LEU A 109 24.03 -20.24 0.22
CA LEU A 109 23.43 -21.02 -0.88
C LEU A 109 22.77 -20.16 -1.97
N ALA A 110 22.13 -19.05 -1.61
CA ALA A 110 21.57 -18.11 -2.59
C ALA A 110 22.64 -17.51 -3.52
N ALA A 111 23.87 -17.32 -3.02
CA ALA A 111 24.98 -16.85 -3.85
C ALA A 111 25.42 -17.94 -4.85
N GLU A 112 25.42 -19.21 -4.44
CA GLU A 112 25.70 -20.34 -5.34
C GLU A 112 24.65 -20.44 -6.45
N VAL A 113 23.37 -20.34 -6.10
CA VAL A 113 22.28 -20.34 -7.09
C VAL A 113 22.45 -19.21 -8.11
N VAL A 114 22.72 -17.98 -7.67
CA VAL A 114 22.90 -16.86 -8.59
C VAL A 114 24.10 -17.07 -9.51
N ARG A 115 25.24 -17.59 -9.00
CA ARG A 115 26.42 -17.87 -9.83
C ARG A 115 26.15 -18.97 -10.86
N GLU A 116 25.39 -20.00 -10.49
CA GLU A 116 24.97 -21.05 -11.42
C GLU A 116 24.09 -20.48 -12.54
N LEU A 117 23.10 -19.66 -12.19
CA LEU A 117 22.25 -18.98 -13.17
C LEU A 117 23.05 -18.03 -14.08
N GLU A 118 24.02 -17.31 -13.55
CA GLU A 118 24.95 -16.49 -14.35
C GLU A 118 25.81 -17.34 -15.30
N SER A 119 26.20 -18.54 -14.87
CA SER A 119 26.97 -19.49 -15.69
C SER A 119 26.14 -20.05 -16.84
N GLU A 120 24.92 -20.50 -16.55
CA GLU A 120 23.94 -20.95 -17.54
C GLU A 120 23.57 -19.85 -18.53
N ALA A 121 23.39 -18.62 -18.07
CA ALA A 121 23.13 -17.47 -18.94
C ALA A 121 24.30 -17.20 -19.89
N ARG A 122 25.54 -17.22 -19.37
CA ARG A 122 26.76 -17.11 -20.20
C ARG A 122 26.86 -18.23 -21.24
N GLY A 123 26.59 -19.48 -20.83
CA GLY A 123 26.62 -20.64 -21.73
C GLY A 123 25.65 -20.53 -22.90
N ARG A 124 24.61 -19.71 -22.76
CA ARG A 124 23.58 -19.46 -23.79
C ARG A 124 23.78 -18.16 -24.56
N GLY A 125 24.89 -17.46 -24.33
CA GLY A 125 25.28 -16.25 -25.06
C GLY A 125 24.69 -14.95 -24.52
N TYR A 126 24.05 -14.96 -23.35
CA TYR A 126 23.59 -13.73 -22.70
C TYR A 126 24.79 -12.97 -22.11
N SER A 127 24.77 -11.64 -22.26
CA SER A 127 25.83 -10.73 -21.82
C SER A 127 25.42 -9.84 -20.64
N ARG A 128 24.16 -9.88 -20.21
CA ARG A 128 23.64 -9.08 -19.10
C ARG A 128 22.61 -9.84 -18.27
N VAL A 129 22.54 -9.50 -16.99
CA VAL A 129 21.52 -9.96 -16.06
C VAL A 129 20.77 -8.76 -15.53
N TYR A 130 19.44 -8.87 -15.49
CA TYR A 130 18.52 -7.98 -14.80
C TYR A 130 17.80 -8.76 -13.70
N LEU A 131 17.45 -8.11 -12.60
CA LEU A 131 16.58 -8.70 -11.58
C LEU A 131 15.88 -7.62 -10.78
N THR A 132 14.80 -7.99 -10.11
CA THR A 132 14.07 -7.13 -9.19
C THR A 132 13.83 -7.83 -7.87
N THR A 133 13.86 -7.09 -6.77
CA THR A 133 13.44 -7.56 -5.44
C THR A 133 12.52 -6.54 -4.80
N GLY A 134 11.65 -6.97 -3.88
CA GLY A 134 10.72 -6.05 -3.22
C GLY A 134 11.35 -5.29 -2.03
N PRO A 135 10.64 -4.26 -1.51
CA PRO A 135 11.19 -3.34 -0.52
C PRO A 135 11.41 -3.96 0.86
N ARG A 136 10.71 -5.07 1.16
CA ARG A 136 10.80 -5.81 2.45
C ARG A 136 11.79 -6.98 2.38
N GLN A 137 12.78 -6.92 1.49
CA GLN A 137 13.83 -7.95 1.30
C GLN A 137 15.26 -7.36 1.41
N PRO A 138 15.65 -6.78 2.55
CA PRO A 138 16.98 -6.16 2.70
C PRO A 138 18.14 -7.16 2.57
N GLU A 139 17.92 -8.44 2.85
CA GLU A 139 18.88 -9.53 2.64
C GLU A 139 19.18 -9.79 1.16
N ALA A 140 18.19 -9.66 0.27
CA ALA A 140 18.37 -9.82 -1.17
C ALA A 140 19.17 -8.65 -1.75
N VAL A 141 18.85 -7.41 -1.33
CA VAL A 141 19.63 -6.21 -1.66
C VAL A 141 21.11 -6.38 -1.26
N ARG A 142 21.38 -6.86 -0.03
CA ARG A 142 22.75 -7.15 0.42
C ARG A 142 23.43 -8.27 -0.38
N LEU A 143 22.69 -9.29 -0.80
CA LEU A 143 23.21 -10.38 -1.63
C LEU A 143 23.65 -9.85 -2.99
N TYR A 144 22.76 -9.19 -3.73
CA TYR A 144 23.03 -8.75 -5.11
C TYR A 144 24.16 -7.72 -5.16
N ARG A 145 24.19 -6.76 -4.23
CA ARG A 145 25.31 -5.81 -4.14
C ARG A 145 26.66 -6.50 -3.89
N ARG A 146 26.69 -7.53 -3.03
CA ARG A 146 27.92 -8.32 -2.80
C ARG A 146 28.35 -9.14 -4.01
N LEU A 147 27.39 -9.55 -4.85
CA LEU A 147 27.65 -10.27 -6.10
C LEU A 147 28.01 -9.35 -7.28
N GLY A 148 28.12 -8.04 -7.04
CA GLY A 148 28.53 -7.06 -8.05
C GLY A 148 27.39 -6.54 -8.93
N TYR A 149 26.14 -6.66 -8.50
CA TYR A 149 25.02 -6.03 -9.20
C TYR A 149 24.92 -4.54 -8.87
N THR A 150 24.69 -3.74 -9.90
CA THR A 150 24.45 -2.30 -9.81
C THR A 150 22.96 -2.04 -9.59
N PRO A 151 22.57 -1.31 -8.53
CA PRO A 151 21.19 -0.89 -8.33
C PRO A 151 20.78 0.17 -9.37
N LEU A 152 19.59 0.02 -9.94
CA LEU A 152 19.01 0.93 -10.92
C LEU A 152 17.97 1.87 -10.27
N TYR A 153 18.17 2.20 -8.99
CA TYR A 153 17.29 3.05 -8.20
C TYR A 153 18.09 3.89 -7.20
N ASP A 154 17.45 4.94 -6.69
CA ASP A 154 18.08 5.85 -5.73
C ASP A 154 18.18 5.19 -4.35
N LEU A 155 19.40 4.83 -3.95
CA LEU A 155 19.70 4.23 -2.65
C LEU A 155 19.51 5.19 -1.47
N THR A 156 19.33 6.50 -1.73
CA THR A 156 19.10 7.50 -0.69
C THR A 156 17.64 7.61 -0.27
N LEU A 157 16.72 7.05 -1.06
CA LEU A 157 15.30 6.97 -0.75
C LEU A 157 15.00 5.77 0.18
N PRO A 158 14.01 5.88 1.07
CA PRO A 158 13.50 4.75 1.83
C PRO A 158 13.07 3.58 0.92
N ALA A 159 13.36 2.35 1.33
CA ALA A 159 13.09 1.15 0.54
C ALA A 159 11.63 1.06 0.05
N GLU A 160 10.67 1.36 0.91
CA GLU A 160 9.23 1.33 0.60
C GLU A 160 8.80 2.45 -0.38
N GLU A 161 9.51 3.58 -0.42
CA GLU A 161 9.23 4.68 -1.36
C GLU A 161 9.69 4.34 -2.79
N VAL A 162 10.79 3.58 -2.91
CA VAL A 162 11.25 3.05 -4.20
C VAL A 162 10.30 1.96 -4.71
N GLY A 163 9.69 1.19 -3.81
CA GLY A 163 8.89 0.03 -4.14
C GLY A 163 9.79 -1.11 -4.64
N ILE A 164 9.72 -1.41 -5.94
CA ILE A 164 10.51 -2.47 -6.56
C ILE A 164 11.97 -2.00 -6.71
N HIS A 165 12.93 -2.83 -6.30
CA HIS A 165 14.37 -2.55 -6.36
C HIS A 165 15.01 -3.27 -7.55
N PRO A 166 15.19 -2.60 -8.71
CA PRO A 166 15.83 -3.17 -9.89
C PRO A 166 17.36 -3.18 -9.78
N PHE A 167 17.98 -4.22 -10.32
CA PHE A 167 19.42 -4.40 -10.38
C PHE A 167 19.87 -4.91 -11.75
N GLU A 168 21.10 -4.60 -12.13
CA GLU A 168 21.74 -5.13 -13.32
C GLU A 168 23.18 -5.59 -13.08
N LYS A 169 23.67 -6.47 -13.95
CA LYS A 169 25.08 -6.87 -14.00
C LYS A 169 25.47 -7.27 -15.41
N ALA A 170 26.62 -6.79 -15.88
CA ALA A 170 27.23 -7.30 -17.11
C ALA A 170 27.91 -8.64 -16.84
N LEU A 171 27.69 -9.61 -17.72
CA LEU A 171 28.36 -10.91 -17.70
C LEU A 171 29.62 -10.82 -18.54
N THR A 172 30.78 -11.06 -17.93
CA THR A 172 32.05 -11.15 -18.67
C THR A 172 31.96 -12.32 -19.66
N PRO A 173 32.33 -12.15 -20.94
CA PRO A 173 32.36 -13.26 -21.89
C PRO A 173 33.24 -14.38 -21.35
N ALA A 174 32.76 -15.62 -21.37
CA ALA A 174 33.61 -16.76 -21.08
C ALA A 174 34.74 -16.82 -22.12
N ALA A 175 35.98 -17.02 -21.68
CA ALA A 175 37.08 -17.33 -22.59
C ALA A 175 36.67 -18.51 -23.49
N PRO A 176 36.97 -18.49 -24.79
CA PRO A 176 36.52 -19.53 -25.70
C PRO A 176 37.08 -20.88 -25.25
N ALA A 177 36.21 -21.76 -24.75
CA ALA A 177 36.54 -23.16 -24.61
C ALA A 177 36.79 -23.73 -26.00
N ALA A 178 37.88 -24.49 -26.13
CA ALA A 178 38.34 -25.08 -27.39
C ALA A 178 37.20 -25.82 -28.13
N PRO A 179 37.16 -25.76 -29.47
CA PRO A 179 36.02 -26.24 -30.24
C PRO A 179 35.97 -27.77 -30.24
N ALA A 180 35.00 -28.35 -29.53
CA ALA A 180 34.51 -29.68 -29.86
C ALA A 180 33.59 -29.55 -31.08
N ALA A 181 34.00 -30.20 -32.16
CA ALA A 181 33.34 -30.20 -33.45
C ALA A 181 31.86 -30.58 -33.36
N GLN A 182 30.97 -29.74 -33.89
CA GLN A 182 29.65 -30.13 -34.37
C GLN A 182 29.23 -29.22 -35.53
N THR A 183 29.37 -29.82 -36.73
CA THR A 183 28.59 -29.66 -37.97
C THR A 183 27.76 -28.40 -38.17
N GLY A 184 28.14 -27.65 -39.20
CA GLY A 184 27.47 -26.45 -39.68
C GLY A 184 26.09 -26.71 -40.25
N THR A 185 25.13 -25.90 -39.78
CA THR A 185 24.01 -25.38 -40.58
C THR A 185 23.36 -24.15 -39.93
N GLY A 186 23.69 -23.79 -38.67
CA GLY A 186 23.10 -22.63 -37.98
C GLY A 186 23.80 -21.27 -38.20
N ALA A 187 25.08 -21.25 -38.60
CA ALA A 187 25.85 -20.00 -38.70
C ALA A 187 25.34 -19.04 -39.79
N SER A 188 24.78 -19.58 -40.87
CA SER A 188 24.19 -18.80 -41.98
C SER A 188 22.88 -18.11 -41.61
N THR A 189 22.09 -18.70 -40.70
CA THR A 189 20.79 -18.15 -40.27
C THR A 189 20.97 -17.03 -39.26
N VAL A 190 22.02 -17.12 -38.42
CA VAL A 190 22.37 -16.10 -37.42
C VAL A 190 22.96 -14.85 -38.09
N ALA A 191 23.76 -15.00 -39.15
CA ALA A 191 24.28 -13.85 -39.90
C ALA A 191 23.17 -13.05 -40.60
N ALA A 192 22.16 -13.72 -41.17
CA ALA A 192 21.02 -13.06 -41.81
C ALA A 192 20.03 -12.40 -40.84
N ALA A 193 20.07 -12.76 -39.55
CA ALA A 193 19.26 -12.12 -38.51
C ALA A 193 19.92 -10.85 -37.92
N ARG A 194 21.25 -10.71 -38.04
CA ARG A 194 22.05 -9.59 -37.48
C ARG A 194 21.78 -8.22 -38.13
N ASP A 195 21.28 -8.20 -39.35
CA ASP A 195 20.95 -6.96 -40.08
C ASP A 195 19.49 -6.50 -39.91
N ARG A 196 18.73 -7.10 -38.98
CA ARG A 196 17.35 -6.65 -38.72
C ARG A 196 17.37 -5.43 -37.79
N PRO A 197 16.86 -4.27 -38.24
CA PRO A 197 16.81 -3.09 -37.38
C PRO A 197 15.91 -3.37 -36.17
N VAL A 198 16.44 -3.11 -34.97
CA VAL A 198 15.67 -3.17 -33.72
C VAL A 198 14.63 -2.04 -33.75
N VAL A 199 13.42 -2.38 -34.16
CA VAL A 199 12.27 -1.47 -34.16
C VAL A 199 11.73 -1.40 -32.73
N PRO A 200 11.64 -0.22 -32.10
CA PRO A 200 11.05 -0.10 -30.78
C PRO A 200 9.62 -0.64 -30.81
N LEU A 201 9.27 -1.56 -29.88
CA LEU A 201 7.90 -2.03 -29.72
C LEU A 201 7.03 -0.84 -29.34
N ARG A 202 6.32 -0.29 -30.33
CA ARG A 202 5.31 0.73 -30.10
C ARG A 202 4.25 0.07 -29.22
N HIS A 203 3.80 0.75 -28.16
CA HIS A 203 2.65 0.35 -27.36
C HIS A 203 1.41 1.14 -27.80
N PRO A 204 0.90 0.94 -29.05
CA PRO A 204 -0.21 1.73 -29.55
C PRO A 204 -1.45 1.56 -28.66
N LEU A 205 -1.64 0.37 -28.08
CA LEU A 205 -2.72 0.08 -27.14
C LEU A 205 -2.73 1.02 -25.91
N ARG A 206 -1.58 1.43 -25.36
CA ARG A 206 -1.55 2.38 -24.22
C ARG A 206 -2.00 3.78 -24.63
N TRP A 207 -1.62 4.21 -25.83
CA TRP A 207 -2.06 5.50 -26.37
C TRP A 207 -3.52 5.47 -26.78
N VAL A 208 -3.99 4.34 -27.34
CA VAL A 208 -5.39 4.11 -27.67
C VAL A 208 -6.24 4.08 -26.40
N THR A 209 -5.82 3.38 -25.34
CA THR A 209 -6.55 3.37 -24.07
C THR A 209 -6.53 4.74 -23.39
N ALA A 210 -5.39 5.43 -23.37
CA ALA A 210 -5.30 6.79 -22.83
C ALA A 210 -6.20 7.77 -23.61
N ALA A 211 -6.22 7.68 -24.95
CA ALA A 211 -7.10 8.48 -25.79
C ALA A 211 -8.57 8.14 -25.55
N LEU A 212 -8.91 6.86 -25.42
CA LEU A 212 -10.28 6.43 -25.11
C LEU A 212 -10.74 6.96 -23.75
N VAL A 213 -9.89 6.84 -22.72
CA VAL A 213 -10.17 7.39 -21.38
C VAL A 213 -10.34 8.91 -21.46
N LEU A 214 -9.47 9.61 -22.20
CA LEU A 214 -9.58 11.05 -22.40
C LEU A 214 -10.90 11.43 -23.09
N VAL A 215 -11.30 10.70 -24.14
CA VAL A 215 -12.58 10.93 -24.82
C VAL A 215 -13.76 10.70 -23.87
N VAL A 216 -13.74 9.65 -23.05
CA VAL A 216 -14.78 9.41 -22.03
C VAL A 216 -14.81 10.55 -21.02
N LEU A 217 -13.67 10.99 -20.50
CA LEU A 217 -13.59 12.09 -19.55
C LEU A 217 -14.07 13.42 -20.16
N LEU A 218 -13.73 13.70 -21.43
CA LEU A 218 -14.21 14.86 -22.16
C LEU A 218 -15.71 14.80 -22.41
N ASN A 219 -16.24 13.61 -22.75
CA ASN A 219 -17.67 13.42 -22.93
C ASN A 219 -18.45 13.59 -21.63
N LEU A 220 -17.91 13.11 -20.50
CA LEU A 220 -18.46 13.34 -19.17
C LEU A 220 -18.43 14.83 -18.80
N ALA A 221 -17.30 15.51 -19.04
CA ALA A 221 -17.16 16.94 -18.76
C ALA A 221 -18.12 17.76 -19.63
N GLN A 222 -18.23 17.46 -20.92
CA GLN A 222 -19.20 18.09 -21.81
C GLN A 222 -20.61 17.90 -21.27
N THR A 223 -21.02 16.66 -20.99
CA THR A 223 -22.36 16.37 -20.46
C THR A 223 -22.63 17.08 -19.14
N LEU A 224 -21.64 17.20 -18.25
CA LEU A 224 -21.74 17.91 -16.98
C LEU A 224 -22.04 19.41 -17.15
N PHE A 225 -21.45 20.06 -18.14
CA PHE A 225 -21.57 21.51 -18.30
C PHE A 225 -22.59 21.95 -19.35
N THR A 226 -22.87 21.13 -20.37
CA THR A 226 -23.75 21.51 -21.49
C THR A 226 -25.15 20.93 -21.41
N ASN A 227 -25.40 19.91 -20.58
CA ASN A 227 -26.74 19.33 -20.47
C ASN A 227 -27.69 20.31 -19.76
N PRO A 228 -28.77 20.78 -20.41
CA PRO A 228 -29.70 21.74 -19.83
C PRO A 228 -30.40 21.23 -18.56
N SER A 229 -30.53 19.91 -18.38
CA SER A 229 -31.15 19.29 -17.20
C SER A 229 -30.41 19.55 -15.89
N TRP A 230 -29.16 20.01 -15.93
CA TRP A 230 -28.44 20.42 -14.72
C TRP A 230 -28.96 21.73 -14.11
N GLU A 231 -29.57 22.59 -14.93
CA GLU A 231 -30.14 23.88 -14.54
C GLU A 231 -29.25 24.69 -13.56
N TRP A 232 -27.99 24.95 -13.95
CA TRP A 232 -26.99 25.70 -13.17
C TRP A 232 -27.49 27.00 -12.50
N PRO A 233 -28.40 27.81 -13.10
CA PRO A 233 -28.99 28.96 -12.41
C PRO A 233 -29.74 28.58 -11.12
N ARG A 234 -30.45 27.43 -11.11
CA ARG A 234 -31.13 26.92 -9.91
C ARG A 234 -30.16 26.37 -8.89
N VAL A 235 -29.05 25.75 -9.33
CA VAL A 235 -27.95 25.37 -8.43
C VAL A 235 -27.46 26.62 -7.68
N GLY A 236 -27.17 27.70 -8.40
CA GLY A 236 -26.74 28.97 -7.80
C GLY A 236 -27.75 29.57 -6.81
N LYS A 237 -29.06 29.50 -7.13
CA LYS A 237 -30.14 29.93 -6.23
C LYS A 237 -30.12 29.20 -4.88
N TRP A 238 -29.93 27.88 -4.91
CA TRP A 238 -30.03 27.04 -3.70
C TRP A 238 -28.71 26.95 -2.92
N LEU A 239 -27.57 27.09 -3.58
CA LEU A 239 -26.23 26.81 -3.04
C LEU A 239 -25.96 27.46 -1.66
N PHE A 240 -26.39 28.71 -1.47
CA PHE A 240 -26.20 29.47 -0.23
C PHE A 240 -27.53 29.84 0.45
N SER A 241 -28.61 29.12 0.13
CA SER A 241 -29.90 29.37 0.76
C SER A 241 -29.85 29.09 2.28
N PRO A 242 -30.60 29.82 3.12
CA PRO A 242 -30.59 29.63 4.57
C PRO A 242 -30.90 28.19 5.00
N ALA A 243 -31.79 27.50 4.28
CA ALA A 243 -32.11 26.10 4.53
C ALA A 243 -30.91 25.19 4.34
N ILE A 244 -30.17 25.33 3.23
CA ILE A 244 -28.97 24.55 2.94
C ILE A 244 -27.88 24.82 3.98
N LEU A 245 -27.68 26.09 4.37
CA LEU A 245 -26.71 26.47 5.41
C LEU A 245 -27.08 25.90 6.79
N ALA A 246 -28.37 25.83 7.13
CA ALA A 246 -28.82 25.18 8.36
C ALA A 246 -28.56 23.66 8.34
N GLY A 247 -28.83 22.99 7.21
CA GLY A 247 -28.50 21.56 7.03
C GLY A 247 -26.99 21.30 7.12
N LEU A 248 -26.17 22.17 6.53
CA LEU A 248 -24.70 22.16 6.67
C LEU A 248 -24.25 22.29 8.13
N GLN A 249 -24.84 23.23 8.87
CA GLN A 249 -24.53 23.41 10.29
C GLN A 249 -24.86 22.15 11.10
N LEU A 250 -26.04 21.55 10.88
CA LEU A 250 -26.42 20.33 11.57
C LEU A 250 -25.47 19.16 11.23
N THR A 251 -25.11 19.03 9.96
CA THR A 251 -24.13 18.03 9.46
C THR A 251 -22.81 18.16 10.21
N LEU A 252 -22.28 19.38 10.31
CA LEU A 252 -21.02 19.68 11.01
C LEU A 252 -21.11 19.42 12.51
N VAL A 253 -22.19 19.85 13.17
CA VAL A 253 -22.40 19.66 14.60
C VAL A 253 -22.53 18.17 14.94
N ALA A 254 -23.35 17.43 14.21
CA ALA A 254 -23.54 16.00 14.43
C ALA A 254 -22.22 15.23 14.21
N THR A 255 -21.52 15.51 13.11
CA THR A 255 -20.23 14.88 12.81
C THR A 255 -19.17 15.20 13.88
N ALA A 256 -19.06 16.46 14.30
CA ALA A 256 -18.07 16.88 15.30
C ALA A 256 -18.33 16.25 16.67
N LEU A 257 -19.59 16.25 17.14
CA LEU A 257 -19.98 15.62 18.40
C LEU A 257 -19.72 14.12 18.35
N SER A 258 -20.16 13.44 17.28
CA SER A 258 -19.94 12.00 17.12
C SER A 258 -18.46 11.66 17.03
N ALA A 259 -17.64 12.45 16.34
CA ALA A 259 -16.18 12.23 16.27
C ALA A 259 -15.52 12.34 17.65
N VAL A 260 -15.85 13.36 18.45
CA VAL A 260 -15.27 13.56 19.79
C VAL A 260 -15.70 12.44 20.73
N ILE A 261 -17.00 12.13 20.78
CA ILE A 261 -17.55 11.07 21.63
C ILE A 261 -16.96 9.72 21.25
N SER A 262 -16.94 9.41 19.96
CA SER A 262 -16.47 8.11 19.48
C SER A 262 -14.97 7.91 19.67
N PHE A 263 -14.15 8.95 19.51
CA PHE A 263 -12.72 8.85 19.79
C PHE A 263 -12.48 8.60 21.29
N ALA A 264 -13.11 9.39 22.16
CA ALA A 264 -12.94 9.26 23.60
C ALA A 264 -13.38 7.87 24.11
N ALA A 265 -14.58 7.45 23.75
CA ALA A 265 -15.09 6.13 24.12
C ALA A 265 -14.34 4.99 23.39
N GLY A 266 -13.88 5.20 22.16
CA GLY A 266 -13.05 4.27 21.40
C GLY A 266 -11.70 4.01 22.06
N VAL A 267 -11.06 5.04 22.64
CA VAL A 267 -9.84 4.87 23.44
C VAL A 267 -10.11 4.02 24.68
N LEU A 268 -11.19 4.29 25.42
CA LEU A 268 -11.56 3.50 26.60
C LEU A 268 -11.84 2.04 26.22
N LEU A 269 -12.55 1.81 25.12
CA LEU A 269 -12.87 0.49 24.63
C LEU A 269 -11.61 -0.25 24.13
N ALA A 270 -10.68 0.44 23.48
CA ALA A 270 -9.39 -0.14 23.07
C ALA A 270 -8.56 -0.58 24.28
N ILE A 271 -8.54 0.20 25.36
CA ILE A 271 -7.89 -0.17 26.62
C ILE A 271 -8.54 -1.43 27.21
N ALA A 272 -9.89 -1.51 27.21
CA ALA A 272 -10.59 -2.70 27.67
C ALA A 272 -10.24 -3.94 26.83
N ARG A 273 -10.07 -3.79 25.50
CA ARG A 273 -9.66 -4.88 24.60
C ARG A 273 -8.21 -5.32 24.76
N LEU A 274 -7.32 -4.43 25.19
CA LEU A 274 -5.92 -4.75 25.48
C LEU A 274 -5.72 -5.24 26.92
N SER A 275 -6.78 -5.26 27.73
CA SER A 275 -6.74 -5.70 29.11
C SER A 275 -6.49 -7.20 29.22
N ARG A 276 -5.77 -7.61 30.27
CA ARG A 276 -5.59 -9.02 30.65
C ARG A 276 -6.83 -9.62 31.31
N ASN A 277 -7.80 -8.78 31.71
CA ASN A 277 -9.04 -9.25 32.33
C ASN A 277 -9.95 -9.84 31.23
N PRO A 278 -10.24 -11.15 31.27
CA PRO A 278 -11.02 -11.81 30.22
C PRO A 278 -12.43 -11.26 30.12
N VAL A 279 -13.04 -10.79 31.21
CA VAL A 279 -14.39 -10.21 31.19
C VAL A 279 -14.40 -8.90 30.40
N LEU A 280 -13.49 -7.98 30.73
CA LEU A 280 -13.39 -6.69 30.03
C LEU A 280 -13.04 -6.87 28.55
N SER A 281 -12.06 -7.75 28.26
CA SER A 281 -11.67 -8.03 26.88
C SER A 281 -12.80 -8.67 26.08
N SER A 282 -13.56 -9.60 26.67
CA SER A 282 -14.66 -10.30 25.98
C SER A 282 -15.84 -9.38 25.72
N LEU A 283 -16.24 -8.56 26.72
CA LEU A 283 -17.31 -7.57 26.54
C LEU A 283 -16.96 -6.55 25.47
N ALA A 284 -15.72 -6.05 25.48
CA ALA A 284 -15.27 -5.08 24.50
C ALA A 284 -15.13 -5.71 23.10
N TRP A 285 -14.69 -6.97 23.01
CA TRP A 285 -14.72 -7.73 21.75
C TRP A 285 -16.15 -7.88 21.22
N GLY A 286 -17.11 -8.25 22.08
CA GLY A 286 -18.52 -8.41 21.70
C GLY A 286 -19.15 -7.11 21.20
N TYR A 287 -18.89 -5.99 21.88
CA TYR A 287 -19.32 -4.66 21.42
C TYR A 287 -18.79 -4.36 20.01
N VAL A 288 -17.48 -4.53 19.81
CA VAL A 288 -16.84 -4.21 18.52
C VAL A 288 -17.37 -5.12 17.42
N TRP A 289 -17.50 -6.42 17.68
CA TRP A 289 -18.09 -7.38 16.75
C TRP A 289 -19.50 -6.95 16.33
N LEU A 290 -20.36 -6.61 17.30
CA LEU A 290 -21.74 -6.21 17.02
C LEU A 290 -21.81 -4.95 16.16
N PHE A 291 -21.23 -3.84 16.63
CA PHE A 291 -21.40 -2.53 15.98
C PHE A 291 -20.61 -2.37 14.68
N ARG A 292 -19.60 -3.21 14.42
CA ARG A 292 -18.96 -3.30 13.09
C ARG A 292 -19.75 -4.15 12.10
N SER A 293 -20.52 -5.13 12.60
CA SER A 293 -21.26 -6.05 11.75
C SER A 293 -22.66 -5.55 11.41
N VAL A 294 -23.26 -4.75 12.29
CA VAL A 294 -24.59 -4.18 12.06
C VAL A 294 -24.48 -2.91 11.20
N PRO A 295 -25.22 -2.80 10.08
CA PRO A 295 -25.28 -1.57 9.31
C PRO A 295 -25.74 -0.36 10.13
N LEU A 296 -25.03 0.76 10.01
CA LEU A 296 -25.32 1.99 10.76
C LEU A 296 -26.77 2.47 10.60
N ILE A 297 -27.36 2.32 9.41
CA ILE A 297 -28.77 2.68 9.18
C ILE A 297 -29.73 1.90 10.09
N LEU A 298 -29.45 0.62 10.38
CA LEU A 298 -30.27 -0.16 11.30
C LEU A 298 -30.13 0.36 12.72
N VAL A 299 -28.90 0.67 13.16
CA VAL A 299 -28.64 1.25 14.49
C VAL A 299 -29.44 2.55 14.65
N LEU A 300 -29.40 3.43 13.65
CA LEU A 300 -30.18 4.67 13.62
C LEU A 300 -31.69 4.43 13.75
N VAL A 301 -32.26 3.57 12.90
CA VAL A 301 -33.70 3.30 12.88
C VAL A 301 -34.16 2.63 14.17
N PHE A 302 -33.39 1.71 14.74
CA PHE A 302 -33.70 1.08 16.03
C PHE A 302 -33.70 2.11 17.17
N LEU A 303 -32.70 2.99 17.23
CA LEU A 303 -32.62 4.03 18.26
C LEU A 303 -33.74 5.04 18.14
N TYR A 304 -34.12 5.44 16.93
CA TYR A 304 -35.25 6.33 16.69
C TYR A 304 -36.58 5.71 17.10
N ASN A 305 -36.73 4.39 16.91
CA ASN A 305 -37.92 3.63 17.31
C ASN A 305 -37.83 3.05 18.73
N LEU A 306 -36.87 3.48 19.55
CA LEU A 306 -36.65 2.88 20.87
C LEU A 306 -37.88 2.99 21.78
N GLY A 307 -38.65 4.08 21.65
CA GLY A 307 -39.91 4.27 22.37
C GLY A 307 -41.01 3.26 21.99
N ASN A 308 -40.97 2.68 20.79
CA ASN A 308 -41.90 1.63 20.38
C ASN A 308 -41.50 0.27 20.98
N LEU A 309 -40.20 0.02 21.19
CA LEU A 309 -39.72 -1.20 21.86
C LEU A 309 -39.89 -1.12 23.37
N TYR A 310 -39.58 0.05 23.94
CA TYR A 310 -39.64 0.32 25.37
C TYR A 310 -40.42 1.62 25.59
N PRO A 311 -41.74 1.57 25.84
CA PRO A 311 -42.56 2.79 25.98
C PRO A 311 -42.13 3.69 27.14
N SER A 312 -41.60 3.10 28.21
CA SER A 312 -41.00 3.83 29.33
C SER A 312 -39.71 3.18 29.77
N VAL A 313 -38.74 3.99 30.17
CA VAL A 313 -37.53 3.54 30.87
C VAL A 313 -37.63 4.00 32.30
N GLY A 314 -37.42 3.07 33.23
CA GLY A 314 -37.40 3.37 34.66
C GLY A 314 -36.05 3.06 35.27
N ILE A 315 -35.66 3.89 36.24
CA ILE A 315 -34.60 3.57 37.18
C ILE A 315 -35.26 3.30 38.52
N GLY A 316 -35.00 2.12 39.08
CA GLY A 316 -35.61 1.66 40.31
C GLY A 316 -34.84 0.50 40.90
N ILE A 317 -35.31 0.02 42.04
CA ILE A 317 -34.80 -1.21 42.64
C ILE A 317 -35.32 -2.37 41.79
N PRO A 318 -34.49 -3.36 41.39
CA PRO A 318 -34.97 -4.58 40.77
C PRO A 318 -36.08 -5.20 41.63
N PHE A 319 -37.26 -5.41 41.07
CA PHE A 319 -38.46 -5.89 41.78
C PHE A 319 -39.09 -4.92 42.80
N GLY A 320 -38.74 -3.63 42.75
CA GLY A 320 -39.30 -2.57 43.60
C GLY A 320 -39.95 -1.43 42.80
N PRO A 321 -40.28 -0.31 43.46
CA PRO A 321 -40.83 0.86 42.77
C PRO A 321 -39.80 1.46 41.81
N GLN A 322 -40.25 1.77 40.59
CA GLN A 322 -39.43 2.44 39.57
C GLN A 322 -39.91 3.85 39.35
N PHE A 323 -38.96 4.78 39.21
CA PHE A 323 -39.24 6.07 38.61
C PHE A 323 -39.10 5.92 37.09
N SER A 324 -40.23 5.93 36.37
CA SER A 324 -40.24 5.77 34.91
C SER A 324 -40.53 7.06 34.18
N VAL A 325 -39.78 7.29 33.11
CA VAL A 325 -39.97 8.39 32.18
C VAL A 325 -40.36 7.80 30.81
N PRO A 326 -41.31 8.39 30.08
CA PRO A 326 -41.58 7.99 28.70
C PRO A 326 -40.31 8.07 27.86
N THR A 327 -40.00 6.99 27.14
CA THR A 327 -38.74 6.88 26.39
C THR A 327 -38.63 7.92 25.29
N ALA A 328 -39.77 8.30 24.70
CA ALA A 328 -39.86 9.37 23.70
C ALA A 328 -39.35 10.73 24.21
N ASN A 329 -39.30 10.93 25.53
CA ASN A 329 -38.86 12.19 26.14
C ASN A 329 -37.41 12.13 26.66
N LEU A 330 -36.71 11.00 26.49
CA LEU A 330 -35.35 10.82 27.05
C LEU A 330 -34.28 11.57 26.28
N LEU A 331 -34.37 11.58 24.94
CA LEU A 331 -33.34 12.13 24.07
C LEU A 331 -33.99 12.98 22.97
N SER A 332 -33.37 14.11 22.64
CA SER A 332 -33.74 14.88 21.46
C SER A 332 -33.35 14.14 20.18
N ASP A 333 -33.95 14.51 19.03
CA ASP A 333 -33.62 13.90 17.73
C ASP A 333 -32.12 13.95 17.45
N LEU A 334 -31.47 15.11 17.68
CA LEU A 334 -30.02 15.25 17.55
C LEU A 334 -29.25 14.30 18.46
N ALA A 335 -29.69 14.12 19.71
CA ALA A 335 -29.05 13.21 20.64
C ALA A 335 -29.20 11.74 20.20
N ILE A 336 -30.35 11.36 19.64
CA ILE A 336 -30.57 10.03 19.04
C ILE A 336 -29.61 9.82 17.86
N GLY A 337 -29.56 10.78 16.93
CA GLY A 337 -28.68 10.71 15.76
C GLY A 337 -27.20 10.64 16.12
N VAL A 338 -26.73 11.52 17.01
CA VAL A 338 -25.34 11.53 17.51
C VAL A 338 -25.02 10.24 18.25
N THR A 339 -25.94 9.70 19.05
CA THR A 339 -25.74 8.43 19.77
C THR A 339 -25.59 7.26 18.78
N ALA A 340 -26.46 7.17 17.79
CA ALA A 340 -26.41 6.10 16.79
C ALA A 340 -25.12 6.14 15.95
N LEU A 341 -24.75 7.33 15.46
CA LEU A 341 -23.48 7.55 14.77
C LEU A 341 -22.29 7.18 15.67
N SER A 342 -22.31 7.63 16.94
CA SER A 342 -21.22 7.36 17.88
C SER A 342 -21.08 5.88 18.21
N LEU A 343 -22.17 5.14 18.44
CA LEU A 343 -22.10 3.72 18.78
C LEU A 343 -21.39 2.89 17.71
N SER A 344 -21.68 3.16 16.44
CA SER A 344 -20.99 2.50 15.35
C SER A 344 -19.53 2.96 15.27
N GLU A 345 -19.29 4.28 15.36
CA GLU A 345 -17.96 4.87 15.21
C GLU A 345 -17.00 4.51 16.36
N ILE A 346 -17.49 4.32 17.59
CA ILE A 346 -16.69 3.86 18.74
C ILE A 346 -15.99 2.53 18.42
N ALA A 347 -16.69 1.63 17.73
CA ALA A 347 -16.13 0.34 17.36
C ALA A 347 -14.97 0.49 16.35
N TYR A 348 -15.12 1.37 15.35
CA TYR A 348 -14.05 1.70 14.39
C TYR A 348 -12.88 2.42 15.06
N ALA A 349 -13.14 3.45 15.87
CA ALA A 349 -12.13 4.18 16.61
C ALA A 349 -11.33 3.27 17.56
N SER A 350 -12.01 2.33 18.24
CA SER A 350 -11.32 1.38 19.14
C SER A 350 -10.36 0.44 18.41
N GLU A 351 -10.71 0.01 17.20
CA GLU A 351 -9.81 -0.81 16.38
C GLU A 351 -8.59 -0.02 15.91
N ILE A 352 -8.78 1.24 15.53
CA ILE A 352 -7.68 2.12 15.11
C ILE A 352 -6.71 2.34 16.27
N VAL A 353 -7.22 2.67 17.46
CA VAL A 353 -6.39 2.86 18.66
C VAL A 353 -5.65 1.58 19.03
N ARG A 354 -6.35 0.43 19.03
CA ARG A 354 -5.74 -0.88 19.32
C ARG A 354 -4.66 -1.22 18.31
N ALA A 355 -4.95 -1.11 17.02
CA ALA A 355 -4.01 -1.42 15.94
C ALA A 355 -2.77 -0.53 16.02
N GLY A 356 -2.94 0.78 16.28
CA GLY A 356 -1.82 1.69 16.43
C GLY A 356 -0.93 1.38 17.64
N VAL A 357 -1.49 0.92 18.76
CA VAL A 357 -0.69 0.47 19.91
C VAL A 357 0.07 -0.82 19.61
N LEU A 358 -0.54 -1.76 18.88
CA LEU A 358 0.09 -3.04 18.50
C LEU A 358 1.12 -2.91 17.39
N ALA A 359 1.01 -1.88 16.55
CA ALA A 359 1.99 -1.58 15.49
C ALA A 359 3.36 -1.16 16.04
N VAL A 360 3.45 -0.76 17.31
CA VAL A 360 4.73 -0.41 17.95
C VAL A 360 5.53 -1.68 18.24
N ASP A 361 6.75 -1.72 17.69
CA ASP A 361 7.70 -2.82 17.81
C ASP A 361 7.84 -3.33 19.26
N HIS A 362 7.82 -4.66 19.40
CA HIS A 362 7.83 -5.33 20.70
C HIS A 362 9.17 -5.13 21.42
N GLY A 363 10.28 -5.03 20.67
CA GLY A 363 11.62 -4.79 21.21
C GLY A 363 11.75 -3.46 21.95
N GLN A 364 10.96 -2.43 21.59
CA GLN A 364 10.90 -1.17 22.34
C GLN A 364 10.37 -1.37 23.77
N ARG A 365 9.37 -2.24 23.94
CA ARG A 365 8.80 -2.57 25.25
C ARG A 365 9.73 -3.45 26.07
N GLU A 366 10.40 -4.40 25.42
CA GLU A 366 11.39 -5.29 26.04
C GLU A 366 12.63 -4.51 26.51
N ALA A 367 13.17 -3.62 25.67
CA ALA A 367 14.29 -2.75 26.05
C ALA A 367 13.93 -1.83 27.23
N ALA A 368 12.72 -1.26 27.22
CA ALA A 368 12.24 -0.42 28.32
C ALA A 368 12.05 -1.22 29.63
N GLN A 369 11.63 -2.49 29.54
CA GLN A 369 11.58 -3.40 30.69
C GLN A 369 12.97 -3.76 31.21
N ALA A 370 13.94 -4.01 30.32
CA ALA A 370 15.33 -4.30 30.70
C ALA A 370 15.98 -3.12 31.45
N LEU A 371 15.57 -1.89 31.15
CA LEU A 371 15.98 -0.66 31.85
C LEU A 371 15.20 -0.42 33.17
N GLY A 372 14.31 -1.33 33.58
CA GLY A 372 13.53 -1.21 34.81
C GLY A 372 12.47 -0.10 34.80
N LEU A 373 12.10 0.43 33.63
CA LEU A 373 11.09 1.48 33.53
C LEU A 373 9.71 0.93 33.93
N PRO A 374 8.89 1.65 34.72
CA PRO A 374 7.56 1.17 35.09
C PRO A 374 6.58 1.22 33.91
N ARG A 375 5.60 0.31 33.87
CA ARG A 375 4.67 0.14 32.72
C ARG A 375 3.97 1.42 32.27
N HIS A 376 3.54 2.28 33.19
CA HIS A 376 2.91 3.55 32.85
C HIS A 376 3.87 4.47 32.07
N ARG A 377 5.17 4.46 32.42
CA ARG A 377 6.20 5.26 31.76
C ARG A 377 6.58 4.66 30.42
N GLN A 378 6.66 3.33 30.33
CA GLN A 378 6.83 2.62 29.06
C GLN A 378 5.69 3.02 28.09
N PHE A 379 4.45 3.00 28.56
CA PHE A 379 3.31 3.36 27.72
C PHE A 379 3.33 4.85 27.35
N LEU A 380 3.33 5.77 28.33
CA LEU A 380 3.17 7.20 28.07
C LEU A 380 4.34 7.84 27.33
N ARG A 381 5.58 7.37 27.54
CA ARG A 381 6.77 8.00 26.95
C ARG A 381 7.34 7.25 25.74
N ILE A 382 7.01 5.98 25.54
CA ILE A 382 7.60 5.17 24.46
C ILE A 382 6.51 4.72 23.50
N VAL A 383 5.49 4.00 23.97
CA VAL A 383 4.47 3.41 23.08
C VAL A 383 3.49 4.45 22.55
N LEU A 384 2.86 5.24 23.44
CA LEU A 384 1.81 6.18 23.07
C LEU A 384 2.27 7.22 22.03
N PRO A 385 3.44 7.89 22.16
CA PRO A 385 3.89 8.85 21.15
C PRO A 385 4.14 8.21 19.78
N GLN A 386 4.52 6.93 19.74
CA GLN A 386 4.72 6.19 18.49
C GLN A 386 3.38 5.76 17.89
N ALA A 387 2.49 5.19 18.71
CA ALA A 387 1.15 4.78 18.31
C ALA A 387 0.31 5.95 17.80
N LEU A 388 0.41 7.13 18.41
CA LEU A 388 -0.30 8.33 17.96
C LEU A 388 0.00 8.69 16.49
N ARG A 389 1.18 8.34 15.98
CA ARG A 389 1.55 8.63 14.58
C ARG A 389 0.74 7.84 13.56
N SER A 390 0.28 6.64 13.91
CA SER A 390 -0.62 5.85 13.06
C SER A 390 -2.09 6.06 13.42
N ILE A 391 -2.40 6.28 14.71
CA ILE A 391 -3.79 6.46 15.18
C ILE A 391 -4.41 7.73 14.62
N VAL A 392 -3.71 8.87 14.72
CA VAL A 392 -4.31 10.16 14.39
C VAL A 392 -4.66 10.27 12.89
N PRO A 393 -3.78 9.93 11.93
CA PRO A 393 -4.15 9.95 10.51
C PRO A 393 -5.31 9.02 10.18
N ALA A 394 -5.29 7.79 10.69
CA ALA A 394 -6.35 6.82 10.47
C ALA A 394 -7.70 7.30 11.04
N PHE A 395 -7.69 7.95 12.19
CA PHE A 395 -8.90 8.52 12.78
C PHE A 395 -9.44 9.71 11.98
N VAL A 396 -8.59 10.61 11.48
CA VAL A 396 -9.05 11.71 10.61
C VAL A 396 -9.69 11.16 9.33
N ASN A 397 -9.14 10.09 8.75
CA ASN A 397 -9.77 9.41 7.63
C ASN A 397 -11.15 8.83 7.99
N GLN A 398 -11.34 8.29 9.20
CA GLN A 398 -12.68 7.88 9.63
C GLN A 398 -13.66 9.04 9.77
N VAL A 399 -13.20 10.22 10.22
CA VAL A 399 -14.06 11.42 10.28
C VAL A 399 -14.59 11.81 8.89
N VAL A 400 -13.83 11.58 7.82
CA VAL A 400 -14.33 11.76 6.43
C VAL A 400 -15.47 10.78 6.12
N GLY A 401 -15.33 9.52 6.56
CA GLY A 401 -16.39 8.51 6.45
C GLY A 401 -17.63 8.88 7.25
N LEU A 402 -17.45 9.29 8.50
CA LEU A 402 -18.51 9.74 9.41
C LEU A 402 -19.28 10.94 8.84
N LEU A 403 -18.59 11.91 8.24
CA LEU A 403 -19.20 13.07 7.60
C LEU A 403 -20.13 12.66 6.46
N LYS A 404 -19.78 11.63 5.68
CA LYS A 404 -20.67 11.11 4.63
C LYS A 404 -21.80 10.28 5.25
N ALA A 405 -21.51 9.53 6.30
CA ALA A 405 -22.47 8.69 7.00
C ALA A 405 -23.56 9.52 7.71
N SER A 406 -23.32 10.79 8.05
CA SER A 406 -24.34 11.68 8.60
C SER A 406 -25.54 11.87 7.67
N SER A 407 -25.39 11.66 6.36
CA SER A 407 -26.52 11.66 5.41
C SER A 407 -27.61 10.64 5.76
N LEU A 408 -27.26 9.58 6.51
CA LEU A 408 -28.23 8.60 6.99
C LEU A 408 -29.15 9.15 8.10
N LEU A 409 -28.81 10.31 8.70
CA LEU A 409 -29.66 10.97 9.68
C LEU A 409 -31.03 11.36 9.11
N PHE A 410 -31.14 11.53 7.78
CA PHE A 410 -32.42 11.73 7.11
C PHE A 410 -33.47 10.68 7.48
N TYR A 411 -33.07 9.41 7.67
CA TYR A 411 -34.00 8.32 8.01
C TYR A 411 -34.59 8.41 9.42
N VAL A 412 -34.02 9.26 10.28
CA VAL A 412 -34.53 9.54 11.63
C VAL A 412 -35.08 10.96 11.72
N SER A 413 -35.55 11.49 10.59
CA SER A 413 -36.17 12.82 10.44
C SER A 413 -35.28 14.01 10.81
N LEU A 414 -33.97 13.80 10.94
CA LEU A 414 -32.99 14.88 11.11
C LEU A 414 -32.65 15.46 9.74
N LEU A 415 -32.98 16.74 9.54
CA LEU A 415 -32.69 17.46 8.30
C LEU A 415 -31.25 17.97 8.28
N ASP A 416 -30.31 17.05 8.12
CA ASP A 416 -28.91 17.38 7.78
C ASP A 416 -28.84 17.92 6.34
N LEU A 417 -27.64 18.13 5.77
CA LEU A 417 -27.51 18.66 4.41
C LEU A 417 -28.30 17.80 3.40
N PHE A 418 -28.21 16.47 3.50
CA PHE A 418 -28.96 15.58 2.62
C PHE A 418 -30.45 15.65 2.92
N GLY A 419 -30.85 15.64 4.19
CA GLY A 419 -32.25 15.73 4.59
C GLY A 419 -32.93 17.03 4.16
N VAL A 420 -32.26 18.18 4.23
CA VAL A 420 -32.76 19.46 3.69
C VAL A 420 -32.98 19.36 2.19
N VAL A 421 -32.03 18.80 1.45
CA VAL A 421 -32.12 18.62 -0.01
C VAL A 421 -33.31 17.73 -0.38
N GLN A 422 -33.52 16.63 0.33
CA GLN A 422 -34.66 15.74 0.12
C GLN A 422 -35.99 16.44 0.45
N ASN A 423 -36.05 17.20 1.56
CA ASN A 423 -37.24 17.93 1.95
C ASN A 423 -37.62 19.03 0.95
N LEU A 424 -36.63 19.81 0.49
CA LEU A 424 -36.81 20.80 -0.56
C LEU A 424 -37.22 20.15 -1.88
N SER A 425 -36.66 19.00 -2.23
CA SER A 425 -37.03 18.28 -3.47
C SER A 425 -38.47 17.77 -3.43
N SER A 426 -39.00 17.42 -2.26
CA SER A 426 -40.43 17.10 -2.10
C SER A 426 -41.34 18.33 -2.30
N THR A 427 -40.85 19.53 -1.95
CA THR A 427 -41.59 20.79 -2.09
C THR A 427 -41.45 21.38 -3.50
N TYR A 428 -40.29 21.21 -4.12
CA TYR A 428 -39.93 21.70 -5.45
C TYR A 428 -39.43 20.54 -6.33
N PRO A 429 -40.33 19.65 -6.82
CA PRO A 429 -39.90 18.43 -7.53
C PRO A 429 -39.11 18.68 -8.81
N THR A 430 -39.31 19.83 -9.46
CA THR A 430 -38.56 20.25 -10.66
C THR A 430 -37.11 20.65 -10.36
N ASP A 431 -36.77 20.89 -9.09
CA ASP A 431 -35.43 21.32 -8.66
C ASP A 431 -34.58 20.17 -8.11
N ILE A 432 -35.04 18.91 -8.22
CA ILE A 432 -34.36 17.73 -7.63
C ILE A 432 -32.91 17.58 -8.10
N ILE A 433 -32.65 17.68 -9.41
CA ILE A 433 -31.29 17.55 -9.96
C ILE A 433 -30.40 18.70 -9.47
N PRO A 434 -30.81 19.99 -9.58
CA PRO A 434 -30.06 21.10 -8.98
C PRO A 434 -29.76 20.94 -7.48
N LEU A 435 -30.74 20.50 -6.68
CA LEU A 435 -30.57 20.33 -5.23
C LEU A 435 -29.59 19.19 -4.89
N LEU A 436 -29.61 18.09 -5.64
CA LEU A 436 -28.61 17.01 -5.52
C LEU A 436 -27.21 17.47 -5.91
N VAL A 437 -27.09 18.33 -6.94
CA VAL A 437 -25.81 18.97 -7.29
C VAL A 437 -25.32 19.87 -6.16
N VAL A 438 -26.20 20.68 -5.54
CA VAL A 438 -25.86 21.50 -4.37
C VAL A 438 -25.35 20.62 -3.22
N ALA A 439 -26.02 19.52 -2.90
CA ALA A 439 -25.57 18.56 -1.89
C ALA A 439 -24.16 18.05 -2.22
N THR A 440 -23.95 17.64 -3.47
CA THR A 440 -22.69 17.09 -3.98
C THR A 440 -21.55 18.10 -3.86
N ILE A 441 -21.77 19.35 -4.28
CA ILE A 441 -20.78 20.43 -4.17
C ILE A 441 -20.39 20.62 -2.70
N TRP A 442 -21.36 20.70 -1.79
CA TRP A 442 -21.07 20.91 -0.39
C TRP A 442 -20.38 19.71 0.28
N TYR A 443 -20.80 18.48 0.01
CA TYR A 443 -20.07 17.30 0.47
C TYR A 443 -18.63 17.26 -0.07
N LEU A 444 -18.40 17.65 -1.33
CA LEU A 444 -17.04 17.79 -1.88
C LEU A 444 -16.24 18.87 -1.16
N VAL A 445 -16.82 20.03 -0.87
CA VAL A 445 -16.17 21.12 -0.13
C VAL A 445 -15.81 20.66 1.29
N LEU A 446 -16.75 20.04 2.01
CA LEU A 446 -16.55 19.56 3.37
C LEU A 446 -15.48 18.46 3.44
N THR A 447 -15.58 17.44 2.57
CA THR A 447 -14.59 16.35 2.53
C THR A 447 -13.21 16.85 2.10
N SER A 448 -13.14 17.82 1.19
CA SER A 448 -11.87 18.48 0.82
C SER A 448 -11.28 19.27 1.99
N ALA A 449 -12.10 20.01 2.76
CA ALA A 449 -11.65 20.72 3.94
C ALA A 449 -11.07 19.77 5.00
N VAL A 450 -11.74 18.65 5.28
CA VAL A 450 -11.22 17.61 6.19
C VAL A 450 -9.95 16.97 5.62
N SER A 451 -9.88 16.72 4.31
CA SER A 451 -8.69 16.15 3.65
C SER A 451 -7.48 17.09 3.73
N VAL A 452 -7.70 18.42 3.68
CA VAL A 452 -6.64 19.40 3.92
C VAL A 452 -6.14 19.30 5.37
N VAL A 453 -7.03 19.16 6.35
CA VAL A 453 -6.63 18.92 7.75
C VAL A 453 -5.84 17.62 7.87
N GLN A 454 -6.32 16.54 7.25
CA GLN A 454 -5.65 15.23 7.20
C GLN A 454 -4.22 15.36 6.66
N TYR A 455 -4.04 16.05 5.53
CA TYR A 455 -2.72 16.29 4.94
C TYR A 455 -1.74 16.95 5.92
N HIS A 456 -2.19 17.97 6.65
CA HIS A 456 -1.34 18.66 7.63
C HIS A 456 -1.05 17.81 8.87
N VAL A 457 -2.03 17.02 9.31
CA VAL A 457 -1.92 16.09 10.44
C VAL A 457 -0.94 14.94 10.11
N GLU A 458 -1.05 14.35 8.93
CA GLU A 458 -0.11 13.33 8.42
C GLU A 458 1.31 13.90 8.33
N ARG A 459 1.47 15.10 7.78
CA ARG A 459 2.77 15.75 7.72
C ARG A 459 3.32 16.08 9.11
N TRP A 460 2.46 16.46 10.06
CA TRP A 460 2.88 16.72 11.44
C TRP A 460 3.33 15.44 12.15
N THR A 461 2.59 14.35 12.00
CA THR A 461 2.92 13.03 12.60
C THR A 461 4.15 12.39 11.96
N ALA A 462 4.43 12.64 10.68
CA ALA A 462 5.64 12.19 9.99
C ALA A 462 6.94 12.91 10.40
N ARG A 463 6.85 14.01 11.17
CA ARG A 463 8.05 14.69 11.71
C ARG A 463 8.73 13.80 12.75
N GLY A 464 9.75 13.06 12.32
CA GLY A 464 10.59 12.24 13.20
C GLY A 464 11.13 10.95 12.58
N THR A 465 10.58 10.49 11.45
CA THR A 465 11.02 9.27 10.75
C THR A 465 11.75 9.57 9.43
N VAL A 466 11.38 10.65 8.75
CA VAL A 466 11.93 11.02 7.44
C VAL A 466 12.87 12.21 7.58
N ARG A 467 14.10 12.11 7.07
CA ARG A 467 15.09 13.21 7.07
C ARG A 467 14.63 14.41 6.24
N VAL A 468 13.71 14.21 5.30
CA VAL A 468 13.13 15.24 4.43
C VAL A 468 11.63 14.96 4.28
N LEU A 469 10.78 15.95 4.56
CA LEU A 469 9.34 15.82 4.33
C LEU A 469 9.05 15.85 2.81
N PRO A 470 8.16 14.99 2.29
CA PRO A 470 7.81 15.01 0.87
C PRO A 470 7.30 16.39 0.42
N PRO A 471 7.62 16.81 -0.82
CA PRO A 471 7.22 18.12 -1.33
C PRO A 471 5.70 18.25 -1.35
N THR A 472 5.19 19.41 -0.95
CA THR A 472 3.75 19.73 -1.04
C THR A 472 3.26 19.60 -2.49
N PRO A 473 1.96 19.38 -2.73
CA PRO A 473 1.41 19.36 -4.09
C PRO A 473 1.81 20.62 -4.89
N LEU A 474 1.80 21.79 -4.23
CA LEU A 474 2.28 23.04 -4.82
C LEU A 474 3.77 23.01 -5.13
N GLN A 475 4.63 22.46 -4.25
CA GLN A 475 6.06 22.30 -4.51
C GLN A 475 6.32 21.33 -5.66
N ARG A 476 5.53 20.26 -5.83
CA ARG A 476 5.63 19.35 -6.98
C ARG A 476 5.31 20.08 -8.28
N VAL A 477 4.19 20.81 -8.32
CA VAL A 477 3.79 21.63 -9.48
C VAL A 477 4.87 22.67 -9.80
N TRP A 478 5.37 23.39 -8.81
CA TRP A 478 6.43 24.39 -8.98
C TRP A 478 7.75 23.76 -9.44
N SER A 479 8.11 22.57 -8.95
CA SER A 479 9.31 21.84 -9.38
C SER A 479 9.19 21.29 -10.81
N ALA A 480 7.98 20.93 -11.25
CA ALA A 480 7.71 20.49 -12.61
C ALA A 480 7.81 21.66 -13.59
N VAL A 481 7.26 22.82 -13.22
CA VAL A 481 7.35 24.07 -13.98
C VAL A 481 8.79 24.58 -14.08
N ARG A 482 9.57 24.51 -12.98
CA ARG A 482 10.99 24.92 -13.00
C ARG A 482 11.88 24.01 -13.85
N ARG A 483 11.58 22.70 -13.92
CA ARG A 483 12.32 21.75 -14.78
C ARG A 483 12.10 21.98 -16.29
N HIS A 484 11.09 22.74 -16.68
CA HIS A 484 10.79 23.07 -18.08
C HIS A 484 11.32 24.46 -18.51
N ARG A 485 12.13 25.14 -17.69
CA ARG A 485 12.89 26.29 -18.18
C ARG A 485 14.13 25.79 -18.92
N PRO A 486 14.27 26.04 -20.23
CA PRO A 486 15.49 25.69 -20.94
C PRO A 486 16.64 26.50 -20.35
N GLU A 487 17.68 25.82 -19.85
CA GLU A 487 18.95 26.46 -19.53
C GLU A 487 19.49 27.07 -20.82
N VAL A 488 19.55 28.41 -20.87
CA VAL A 488 20.29 29.12 -21.91
C VAL A 488 21.77 28.80 -21.66
N ARG A 489 22.29 27.79 -22.36
CA ARG A 489 23.73 27.57 -22.49
C ARG A 489 24.32 28.74 -23.28
N THR A 490 24.81 29.75 -22.57
CA THR A 490 25.67 30.77 -23.15
C THR A 490 27.00 30.11 -23.50
N SER A 491 27.12 29.63 -24.75
CA SER A 491 28.39 29.20 -25.31
C SER A 491 29.24 30.45 -25.55
N ALA A 492 30.12 30.79 -24.61
CA ALA A 492 31.17 31.77 -24.86
C ALA A 492 32.16 31.17 -25.86
N ALA A 493 32.13 31.68 -27.10
CA ALA A 493 33.11 31.36 -28.13
C ALA A 493 34.49 31.90 -27.69
N VAL A 494 35.45 31.00 -27.53
CA VAL A 494 36.86 31.34 -27.42
C VAL A 494 37.35 31.60 -28.85
N THR A 495 37.43 32.87 -29.25
CA THR A 495 38.11 33.28 -30.47
C THR A 495 39.60 33.11 -30.26
N THR A 496 40.18 32.12 -30.93
CA THR A 496 41.63 32.01 -31.15
C THR A 496 41.97 32.93 -32.31
N THR A 497 42.61 34.06 -32.01
CA THR A 497 43.22 34.91 -33.05
C THR A 497 44.59 34.35 -33.35
N ASP A 498 44.72 33.79 -34.55
CA ASP A 498 45.97 33.41 -35.18
C ASP A 498 46.62 34.69 -35.71
N ASP A 499 47.82 35.04 -35.22
CA ASP A 499 48.58 36.19 -35.70
C ASP A 499 49.97 35.70 -36.09
N ASN A 500 50.12 35.44 -37.38
CA ASN A 500 51.36 35.05 -38.03
C ASN A 500 51.52 35.92 -39.28
N ASP A 501 52.10 37.10 -39.11
CA ASP A 501 52.65 37.89 -40.21
C ASP A 501 54.11 38.19 -39.96
N GLY A 502 54.97 37.49 -40.71
CA GLY A 502 56.36 37.82 -40.91
C GLY A 502 56.59 38.25 -42.36
N LYS A 503 57.06 39.50 -42.55
CA LYS A 503 57.94 40.05 -43.61
C LYS A 503 57.74 41.57 -43.64
N ALA A 504 58.71 42.42 -43.32
CA ALA A 504 59.99 42.67 -43.99
C ALA A 504 59.83 43.18 -45.43
N ILE A 505 60.20 44.47 -45.58
CA ILE A 505 60.35 45.34 -46.76
C ILE A 505 59.11 46.13 -47.15
#